data_AF-A0A1Y3RND1-F1
#
_entry.id   AF-A0A1Y3RND1-F1
#
_cell.length_a   1.000
_cell.length_b   1.000
_cell.length_c   1.000
_cell.angle_alpha   90.00
_cell.angle_beta   90.00
_cell.angle_gamma   90.00
#
_symmetry.space_group_name_H-M   'P 1'
#
loop_
_entity.id
_entity.type
_entity.pdbx_description
1 polymer ?
#
loop_
_entity_poly.entity_id
_entity_poly.type
_entity_poly.pdbx_seq_one_letter_code
_entity_poly.pdbx_strand_id
1 'polypeptide(L)'
;MSKKFPIKAIVSIFCVAIPTLVGIVLVVNDSFKPENTHERNLSELAFDDLDMNTSVGVGFNLAYENDDFIIFYGTDGLFCYDLSEKEIIFSVDFIKVSGTTGAVQGTAGTDVSVSQDGQRMILVYSDMDTPDAVYDAYYISIPTLTYHCGEYYPMEDAFNPENAVGYVLPGAVYSHTRYIRGDSSWDVFDGYKVG
;
A
#
# COMPACT_ATOMS: atom_id res chain seq x y z
N MET A 1 -23.74 58.46 20.20
CA MET A 1 -22.60 58.62 19.26
C MET A 1 -22.12 57.23 18.85
N SER A 2 -22.45 56.79 17.64
CA SER A 2 -22.03 55.49 17.08
C SER A 2 -20.63 55.63 16.45
N LYS A 3 -19.64 54.90 16.98
CA LYS A 3 -18.28 54.84 16.42
C LYS A 3 -18.31 53.91 15.21
N LYS A 4 -18.35 54.48 14.00
CA LYS A 4 -18.12 53.74 12.74
C LYS A 4 -16.64 53.37 12.66
N PHE A 5 -16.32 52.09 12.82
CA PHE A 5 -14.99 51.57 12.52
C PHE A 5 -14.77 51.56 11.00
N PRO A 6 -13.61 52.03 10.48
CA PRO A 6 -13.38 52.08 9.05
C PRO A 6 -13.12 50.67 8.49
N ILE A 7 -14.08 50.17 7.70
CA ILE A 7 -14.09 48.88 6.98
C ILE A 7 -12.81 48.64 6.15
N LYS A 8 -12.09 49.71 5.78
CA LYS A 8 -10.87 49.63 4.96
C LYS A 8 -9.68 48.95 5.66
N ALA A 9 -9.60 48.95 6.99
CA ALA A 9 -8.48 48.33 7.70
C ALA A 9 -8.60 46.80 7.84
N ILE A 10 -9.83 46.27 7.83
CA ILE A 10 -10.09 44.83 8.03
C ILE A 10 -9.74 44.03 6.77
N VAL A 11 -10.00 44.58 5.58
CA VAL A 11 -9.72 43.90 4.30
C VAL A 11 -8.21 43.72 4.06
N SER A 12 -7.37 44.64 4.53
CA SER A 12 -5.92 44.59 4.33
C SER A 12 -5.24 43.48 5.13
N ILE A 13 -5.71 43.22 6.36
CA ILE A 13 -5.16 42.16 7.23
C ILE A 13 -5.50 40.77 6.68
N PHE A 14 -6.70 40.58 6.12
CA PHE A 14 -7.09 39.32 5.50
C PHE A 14 -6.30 39.01 4.21
N CYS A 15 -5.96 40.02 3.40
CA CYS A 15 -5.18 39.81 2.16
C CYS A 15 -3.71 39.42 2.39
N VAL A 16 -3.13 39.68 3.58
CA VAL A 16 -1.73 39.34 3.87
C VAL A 16 -1.63 38.06 4.71
N ALA A 17 -2.58 37.81 5.62
CA ALA A 17 -2.59 36.62 6.47
C ALA A 17 -2.93 35.33 5.72
N ILE A 18 -3.84 35.37 4.73
CA ILE A 18 -4.20 34.18 3.94
C ILE A 18 -3.04 33.65 3.09
N PRO A 19 -2.29 34.45 2.31
CA PRO A 19 -1.18 33.92 1.54
C PRO A 19 0.01 33.48 2.40
N THR A 20 0.21 34.05 3.59
CA THR A 20 1.23 33.54 4.53
C THR A 20 0.81 32.21 5.16
N LEU A 21 -0.46 32.04 5.52
CA LEU A 21 -0.95 30.76 6.04
C LEU A 21 -0.94 29.67 4.97
N VAL A 22 -1.36 29.97 3.74
CA VAL A 22 -1.28 29.05 2.58
C VAL A 22 0.18 28.75 2.22
N GLY A 23 1.07 29.74 2.29
CA GLY A 23 2.50 29.54 2.09
C GLY A 23 3.14 28.65 3.15
N ILE A 24 2.78 28.80 4.42
CA ILE A 24 3.24 27.92 5.51
C ILE A 24 2.67 26.50 5.34
N VAL A 25 1.39 26.34 4.99
CA VAL A 25 0.80 25.03 4.72
C VAL A 25 1.48 24.34 3.53
N LEU A 26 1.78 25.07 2.46
CA LEU A 26 2.51 24.52 1.32
C LEU A 26 3.97 24.18 1.65
N VAL A 27 4.67 25.02 2.41
CA VAL A 27 6.06 24.77 2.82
C VAL A 27 6.14 23.60 3.80
N VAL A 28 5.20 23.47 4.73
CA VAL A 28 5.14 22.31 5.65
C VAL A 28 4.78 21.02 4.90
N ASN A 29 3.94 21.09 3.86
CA ASN A 29 3.66 19.94 3.00
C ASN A 29 4.85 19.53 2.13
N ASP A 30 5.74 20.48 1.77
CA ASP A 30 6.97 20.20 1.00
C ASP A 30 8.16 19.80 1.89
N SER A 31 8.03 19.94 3.22
CA SER A 31 9.09 19.60 4.20
C SER A 31 9.22 18.10 4.48
N PHE A 32 8.30 17.28 3.96
CA PHE A 32 8.36 15.82 4.01
C PHE A 32 8.84 15.24 2.67
N LYS A 33 9.88 15.82 2.07
CA LYS A 33 10.66 15.13 1.03
C LYS A 33 11.86 14.47 1.69
N PRO A 34 11.83 13.14 1.95
CA PRO A 34 13.04 12.44 2.33
C PRO A 34 14.12 12.67 1.26
N GLU A 35 15.34 12.95 1.72
CA GLU A 35 16.50 13.19 0.86
C GLU A 35 16.72 12.00 -0.11
N ASN A 36 16.74 12.28 -1.43
CA ASN A 36 17.19 11.38 -2.49
C ASN A 36 16.51 9.99 -2.58
N THR A 37 15.20 9.90 -2.40
CA THR A 37 14.45 8.73 -2.85
C THR A 37 14.33 8.74 -4.38
N HIS A 38 15.29 8.13 -5.07
CA HIS A 38 15.10 7.80 -6.48
C HIS A 38 13.91 6.84 -6.56
N GLU A 39 12.81 7.30 -7.17
CA GLU A 39 11.69 6.42 -7.50
C GLU A 39 12.22 5.27 -8.37
N ARG A 40 12.01 4.05 -7.90
CA ARG A 40 12.39 2.81 -8.56
C ARG A 40 11.17 2.14 -9.16
N ASN A 41 11.39 1.29 -10.17
CA ASN A 41 10.29 0.58 -10.79
C ASN A 41 9.87 -0.58 -9.90
N LEU A 42 8.57 -0.74 -9.63
CA LEU A 42 8.07 -1.82 -8.77
C LEU A 42 8.40 -3.22 -9.30
N SER A 43 8.61 -3.37 -10.62
CA SER A 43 9.05 -4.63 -11.22
C SER A 43 10.41 -5.11 -10.73
N GLU A 44 11.26 -4.25 -10.15
CA GLU A 44 12.50 -4.66 -9.49
C GLU A 44 12.24 -5.58 -8.29
N LEU A 45 11.05 -5.48 -7.69
CA LEU A 45 10.61 -6.30 -6.56
C LEU A 45 9.68 -7.45 -6.98
N ALA A 46 9.33 -7.57 -8.26
CA ALA A 46 8.44 -8.65 -8.72
C ALA A 46 9.12 -10.02 -8.64
N PHE A 47 8.32 -11.09 -8.59
CA PHE A 47 8.84 -12.45 -8.71
C PHE A 47 9.55 -12.65 -10.06
N ASP A 48 10.71 -13.29 -10.04
CA ASP A 48 11.37 -13.74 -11.28
C ASP A 48 10.66 -14.98 -11.83
N ASP A 49 10.29 -15.90 -10.94
CA ASP A 49 9.46 -17.07 -11.19
C ASP A 49 8.61 -17.32 -9.93
N LEU A 50 7.36 -17.74 -10.11
CA LEU A 50 6.47 -18.14 -9.03
C LEU A 50 5.96 -19.54 -9.32
N ASP A 51 6.35 -20.50 -8.49
CA ASP A 51 5.83 -21.86 -8.63
C ASP A 51 4.35 -21.89 -8.24
N MET A 52 3.50 -21.96 -9.25
CA MET A 52 2.05 -22.00 -9.15
C MET A 52 1.50 -23.24 -8.40
N ASN A 53 2.34 -24.24 -8.14
CA ASN A 53 2.04 -25.42 -7.34
C ASN A 53 2.56 -25.31 -5.91
N THR A 54 3.24 -24.22 -5.56
CA THR A 54 3.64 -23.96 -4.18
C THR A 54 2.40 -23.81 -3.32
N SER A 55 2.44 -24.47 -2.16
CA SER A 55 1.38 -24.31 -1.18
C SER A 55 1.41 -22.90 -0.64
N VAL A 56 0.25 -22.25 -0.61
CA VAL A 56 0.09 -20.87 -0.15
C VAL A 56 0.28 -20.71 1.36
N GLY A 57 0.60 -21.80 2.07
CA GLY A 57 0.84 -21.81 3.49
C GLY A 57 -0.42 -21.50 4.30
N VAL A 58 -0.23 -20.91 5.48
CA VAL A 58 -1.33 -20.45 6.33
C VAL A 58 -1.83 -19.10 5.79
N GLY A 59 -2.82 -19.19 4.90
CA GLY A 59 -3.76 -18.12 4.54
C GLY A 59 -3.17 -16.97 3.70
N PHE A 60 -4.01 -16.41 2.83
CA PHE A 60 -3.81 -15.06 2.31
C PHE A 60 -4.54 -14.06 3.18
N ASN A 61 -3.91 -12.92 3.41
CA ASN A 61 -4.54 -11.75 3.99
C ASN A 61 -4.96 -10.81 2.87
N LEU A 62 -6.20 -10.35 2.92
CA LEU A 62 -6.66 -9.26 2.07
C LEU A 62 -6.14 -7.95 2.67
N ALA A 63 -5.40 -7.17 1.88
CA ALA A 63 -4.92 -5.85 2.27
C ALA A 63 -5.86 -4.73 1.80
N TYR A 64 -6.50 -4.92 0.63
CA TYR A 64 -7.39 -3.95 0.04
C TYR A 64 -8.37 -4.63 -0.92
N GLU A 65 -9.58 -4.08 -1.03
CA GLU A 65 -10.51 -4.42 -2.08
C GLU A 65 -11.34 -3.21 -2.52
N ASN A 66 -11.65 -3.18 -3.82
CA ASN A 66 -12.72 -2.37 -4.36
C ASN A 66 -13.40 -3.13 -5.53
N ASP A 67 -14.13 -2.41 -6.37
CA ASP A 67 -14.84 -3.02 -7.51
C ASP A 67 -13.93 -3.29 -8.72
N ASP A 68 -12.73 -2.71 -8.75
CA ASP A 68 -11.78 -2.77 -9.87
C ASP A 68 -10.67 -3.80 -9.63
N PHE A 69 -10.09 -3.84 -8.43
CA PHE A 69 -8.97 -4.71 -8.09
C PHE A 69 -8.94 -5.10 -6.61
N ILE A 70 -8.13 -6.11 -6.31
CA ILE A 70 -7.82 -6.52 -4.94
C ILE A 70 -6.33 -6.57 -4.72
N ILE A 71 -5.92 -6.33 -3.48
CA ILE A 71 -4.53 -6.54 -3.04
C ILE A 71 -4.57 -7.54 -1.90
N PHE A 72 -3.76 -8.59 -2.03
CA PHE A 72 -3.65 -9.64 -1.04
C PHE A 72 -2.19 -10.09 -0.92
N TYR A 73 -1.85 -10.68 0.22
CA TYR A 73 -0.50 -11.17 0.47
C TYR A 73 -0.50 -12.43 1.32
N GLY A 74 0.49 -13.27 1.10
CA GLY A 74 0.71 -14.51 1.83
C GLY A 74 2.12 -14.53 2.40
N THR A 75 2.65 -15.73 2.65
CA THR A 75 4.01 -15.91 3.19
C THR A 75 5.09 -15.39 2.24
N ASP A 76 5.00 -15.70 0.95
CA ASP A 76 6.11 -15.44 0.03
C ASP A 76 6.02 -14.09 -0.67
N GLY A 77 4.83 -13.49 -0.73
CA GLY A 77 4.69 -12.21 -1.42
C GLY A 77 3.30 -11.60 -1.40
N LEU A 78 3.24 -10.45 -2.05
CA LEU A 78 2.06 -9.61 -2.23
C LEU A 78 1.69 -9.52 -3.71
N PHE A 79 0.40 -9.44 -3.98
CA PHE A 79 -0.17 -9.46 -5.32
C PHE A 79 -1.29 -8.44 -5.44
N CYS A 80 -1.35 -7.77 -6.59
CA CYS A 80 -2.49 -6.96 -7.01
C CYS A 80 -3.15 -7.60 -8.22
N TYR A 81 -4.44 -7.88 -8.13
CA TYR A 81 -5.21 -8.59 -9.15
C TYR A 81 -6.35 -7.72 -9.67
N ASP A 82 -6.39 -7.52 -10.98
CA ASP A 82 -7.46 -6.83 -11.69
C ASP A 82 -8.68 -7.74 -11.84
N LEU A 83 -9.85 -7.29 -11.37
CA LEU A 83 -11.09 -8.08 -11.40
C LEU A 83 -11.74 -8.09 -12.79
N SER A 84 -11.48 -7.08 -13.63
CA SER A 84 -12.01 -6.96 -15.00
C SER A 84 -11.19 -7.80 -15.98
N GLU A 85 -9.88 -7.56 -16.02
CA GLU A 85 -8.95 -8.21 -16.95
C GLU A 85 -8.57 -9.62 -16.50
N LYS A 86 -8.82 -9.95 -15.22
CA LYS A 86 -8.51 -11.24 -14.62
C LYS A 86 -7.04 -11.60 -14.72
N GLU A 87 -6.20 -10.65 -14.33
CA GLU A 87 -4.75 -10.80 -14.34
C GLU A 87 -4.10 -10.09 -13.15
N ILE A 88 -2.88 -10.51 -12.84
CA ILE A 88 -2.03 -9.83 -11.86
C ILE A 88 -1.43 -8.59 -12.51
N ILE A 89 -1.68 -7.42 -11.91
CA ILE A 89 -1.12 -6.13 -12.35
C ILE A 89 0.33 -6.00 -11.88
N PHE A 90 0.59 -6.38 -10.63
CA PHE A 90 1.94 -6.40 -10.06
C PHE A 90 2.04 -7.41 -8.92
N SER A 91 3.28 -7.78 -8.61
CA SER A 91 3.63 -8.62 -7.48
C SER A 91 4.86 -8.06 -6.76
N VAL A 92 5.00 -8.43 -5.49
CA VAL A 92 6.17 -8.12 -4.67
C VAL A 92 6.64 -9.42 -4.02
N ASP A 93 7.86 -9.84 -4.37
CA ASP A 93 8.58 -10.93 -3.74
C ASP A 93 9.18 -10.41 -2.42
N PHE A 94 8.72 -10.98 -1.30
CA PHE A 94 9.19 -10.55 0.00
C PHE A 94 10.66 -10.88 0.25
N ILE A 95 11.24 -11.89 -0.42
CA ILE A 95 12.68 -12.17 -0.34
C ILE A 95 13.49 -11.02 -0.93
N LYS A 96 13.00 -10.36 -2.00
CA LYS A 96 13.67 -9.18 -2.58
C LYS A 96 13.59 -7.96 -1.67
N VAL A 97 12.58 -7.90 -0.79
CA VAL A 97 12.35 -6.80 0.15
C VAL A 97 13.16 -6.96 1.44
N SER A 98 13.13 -8.14 2.05
CA SER A 98 13.67 -8.40 3.39
C SER A 98 14.83 -9.40 3.43
N GLY A 99 15.14 -10.06 2.31
CA GLY A 99 16.13 -11.15 2.27
C GLY A 99 15.63 -12.47 2.84
N THR A 100 14.35 -12.56 3.25
CA THR A 100 13.73 -13.76 3.80
C THR A 100 12.27 -13.88 3.37
N THR A 101 11.68 -15.07 3.48
CA THR A 101 10.24 -15.27 3.30
C THR A 101 9.49 -14.52 4.40
N GLY A 102 8.33 -13.95 4.07
CA GLY A 102 7.48 -13.21 5.01
C GLY A 102 6.95 -14.09 6.14
N ALA A 103 6.44 -13.44 7.18
CA ALA A 103 5.97 -14.11 8.39
C ALA A 103 4.70 -14.93 8.21
N VAL A 104 4.69 -16.07 8.91
CA VAL A 104 3.48 -16.70 9.41
C VAL A 104 3.13 -16.05 10.76
N GLN A 105 1.85 -16.06 11.12
CA GLN A 105 1.35 -15.59 12.42
C GLN A 105 2.29 -16.02 13.59
N GLY A 106 2.98 -15.06 14.23
CA GLY A 106 3.90 -15.32 15.33
C GLY A 106 5.41 -15.31 15.02
N THR A 107 5.85 -14.87 13.84
CA THR A 107 7.27 -14.58 13.51
C THR A 107 7.44 -13.18 12.90
N ALA A 108 8.70 -12.73 12.72
CA ALA A 108 9.11 -11.50 12.01
C ALA A 108 8.17 -11.10 10.85
N GLY A 109 7.32 -10.08 11.07
CA GLY A 109 6.10 -9.72 10.35
C GLY A 109 6.31 -8.91 9.06
N THR A 110 5.64 -9.27 7.97
CA THR A 110 5.36 -8.30 6.90
C THR A 110 4.04 -7.59 7.22
N ASP A 111 4.06 -6.26 7.33
CA ASP A 111 2.87 -5.43 7.47
C ASP A 111 2.61 -4.68 6.16
N VAL A 112 1.34 -4.65 5.76
CA VAL A 112 0.86 -4.07 4.51
C VAL A 112 -0.29 -3.15 4.83
N SER A 113 -0.06 -1.85 4.62
CA SER A 113 -1.10 -0.82 4.71
C SER A 113 -1.37 -0.26 3.32
N VAL A 114 -2.64 -0.16 2.93
CA VAL A 114 -3.07 0.43 1.65
C VAL A 114 -4.00 1.60 1.97
N SER A 115 -3.89 2.72 1.23
CA SER A 115 -4.75 3.88 1.44
C SER A 115 -6.19 3.56 1.09
N GLN A 116 -7.13 4.30 1.68
CA GLN A 116 -8.56 4.06 1.49
C GLN A 116 -9.01 4.19 0.01
N ASP A 117 -8.30 4.99 -0.78
CA ASP A 117 -8.50 5.16 -2.22
C ASP A 117 -7.72 4.14 -3.08
N GLY A 118 -6.93 3.25 -2.47
CA GLY A 118 -6.17 2.23 -3.17
C GLY A 118 -5.01 2.77 -4.02
N GLN A 119 -4.56 4.02 -3.81
CA GLN A 119 -3.51 4.62 -4.63
C GLN A 119 -2.11 4.45 -4.03
N ARG A 120 -2.00 4.29 -2.72
CA ARG A 120 -0.74 4.24 -1.99
C ARG A 120 -0.68 2.99 -1.14
N MET A 121 0.50 2.41 -1.04
CA MET A 121 0.77 1.28 -0.17
C MET A 121 2.07 1.53 0.61
N ILE A 122 2.07 1.11 1.87
CA ILE A 122 3.26 1.01 2.68
C ILE A 122 3.44 -0.46 3.02
N LEU A 123 4.62 -0.97 2.67
CA LEU A 123 5.07 -2.31 3.00
C LEU A 123 6.24 -2.19 4.00
N VAL A 124 6.09 -2.80 5.16
CA VAL A 124 7.12 -2.82 6.21
C VAL A 124 7.44 -4.28 6.54
N TYR A 125 8.73 -4.58 6.64
CA TYR A 125 9.18 -5.82 7.26
C TYR A 125 9.56 -5.53 8.70
N SER A 126 9.28 -6.43 9.64
CA SER A 126 9.64 -6.31 11.04
C SER A 126 10.30 -7.60 11.50
N ASP A 127 11.44 -7.52 12.17
CA ASP A 127 12.04 -8.70 12.81
C ASP A 127 11.57 -8.79 14.27
N MET A 128 11.09 -9.96 14.68
CA MET A 128 10.66 -10.19 16.05
C MET A 128 11.84 -10.26 17.03
N ASP A 129 13.03 -10.60 16.56
CA ASP A 129 14.23 -10.61 17.39
C ASP A 129 14.75 -9.18 17.65
N THR A 130 14.38 -8.23 16.78
CA THR A 130 14.71 -6.81 16.92
C THR A 130 13.52 -5.92 16.54
N PRO A 131 12.45 -5.88 17.36
CA PRO A 131 11.22 -5.14 17.04
C PRO A 131 11.42 -3.62 16.97
N ASP A 132 12.50 -3.12 17.57
CA ASP A 132 12.89 -1.70 17.55
C ASP A 132 13.89 -1.37 16.42
N ALA A 133 14.30 -2.36 15.61
CA ALA A 133 15.15 -2.10 14.45
C ALA A 133 14.33 -1.39 13.37
N VAL A 134 14.84 -0.25 12.90
CA VAL A 134 14.26 0.47 11.77
C VAL A 134 14.46 -0.37 10.51
N TYR A 135 13.38 -0.97 10.00
CA TYR A 135 13.35 -1.53 8.67
C TYR A 135 12.92 -0.45 7.69
N ASP A 136 13.58 -0.40 6.53
CA ASP A 136 13.19 0.49 5.44
C ASP A 136 11.73 0.19 5.06
N ALA A 137 10.87 1.21 5.15
CA ALA A 137 9.52 1.14 4.66
C ALA A 137 9.52 1.35 3.15
N TYR A 138 8.78 0.50 2.44
CA TYR A 138 8.61 0.57 1.01
C TYR A 138 7.30 1.30 0.73
N TYR A 139 7.44 2.53 0.25
CA TYR A 139 6.33 3.38 -0.17
C TYR A 139 6.07 3.12 -1.64
N ILE A 140 4.93 2.50 -1.95
CA ILE A 140 4.53 2.07 -3.29
C ILE A 140 3.39 2.96 -3.78
N SER A 141 3.55 3.49 -5.00
CA SER A 141 2.50 4.16 -5.75
C SER A 141 1.89 3.17 -6.73
N ILE A 142 0.64 2.78 -6.48
CA ILE A 142 -0.10 1.81 -7.30
C ILE A 142 -0.36 2.34 -8.72
N PRO A 143 -0.78 3.62 -8.92
CA PRO A 143 -1.04 4.15 -10.27
C PRO A 143 0.20 4.20 -11.18
N THR A 144 1.38 4.43 -10.59
CA THR A 144 2.62 4.57 -11.36
C THR A 144 3.49 3.31 -11.35
N LEU A 145 3.14 2.31 -10.52
CA LEU A 145 3.92 1.10 -10.29
C LEU A 145 5.40 1.44 -9.98
N THR A 146 5.58 2.42 -9.09
CA THR A 146 6.90 2.84 -8.61
C THR A 146 6.95 2.74 -7.09
N TYR A 147 8.17 2.68 -6.55
CA TYR A 147 8.37 2.68 -5.11
C TYR A 147 9.61 3.47 -4.70
N HIS A 148 9.67 3.84 -3.43
CA HIS A 148 10.87 4.28 -2.78
C HIS A 148 10.99 3.72 -1.35
N CYS A 149 12.20 3.75 -0.80
CA CYS A 149 12.48 3.28 0.56
C CYS A 149 12.73 4.48 1.47
N GLY A 150 12.23 4.45 2.70
CA GLY A 150 12.49 5.50 3.68
C GLY A 150 12.12 5.08 5.09
N GLU A 151 12.28 6.01 6.03
CA GLU A 151 11.82 5.84 7.41
C GLU A 151 10.30 5.58 7.43
N TYR A 152 9.86 4.68 8.30
CA TYR A 152 8.44 4.32 8.43
C TYR A 152 7.62 5.44 9.09
N TYR A 153 6.54 5.83 8.44
CA TYR A 153 5.50 6.69 8.97
C TYR A 153 4.13 6.01 8.79
N PRO A 154 3.33 5.83 9.85
CA PRO A 154 2.02 5.21 9.76
C PRO A 154 1.09 5.93 8.78
N MET A 155 0.27 5.16 8.06
CA MET A 155 -0.74 5.69 7.15
C MET A 155 -2.00 6.11 7.91
N GLU A 156 -2.29 7.42 7.95
CA GLU A 156 -3.48 7.93 8.64
C GLU A 156 -4.80 7.50 7.98
N ASP A 157 -4.80 7.35 6.65
CA ASP A 157 -5.96 7.00 5.83
C ASP A 157 -5.93 5.54 5.35
N ALA A 158 -5.37 4.62 6.15
CA ALA A 158 -5.33 3.20 5.82
C ALA A 158 -6.74 2.61 5.67
N PHE A 159 -6.94 1.82 4.62
CA PHE A 159 -8.08 0.93 4.49
C PHE A 159 -8.06 -0.07 5.65
N ASN A 160 -9.21 -0.30 6.29
CA ASN A 160 -9.35 -1.33 7.29
C ASN A 160 -9.83 -2.63 6.62
N PRO A 161 -9.01 -3.71 6.56
CA PRO A 161 -9.40 -4.97 5.96
C PRO A 161 -10.64 -5.62 6.60
N GLU A 162 -10.97 -5.30 7.85
CA GLU A 162 -12.21 -5.78 8.48
C GLU A 162 -13.48 -5.22 7.82
N ASN A 163 -13.36 -4.12 7.07
CA ASN A 163 -14.45 -3.55 6.29
C ASN A 163 -14.62 -4.21 4.92
N ALA A 164 -13.72 -5.11 4.53
CA ALA A 164 -13.86 -5.88 3.31
C ALA A 164 -15.13 -6.73 3.36
N VAL A 165 -15.85 -6.76 2.24
CA VAL A 165 -17.04 -7.58 2.03
C VAL A 165 -16.73 -8.88 1.27
N GLY A 166 -15.56 -8.97 0.64
CA GLY A 166 -15.04 -10.20 0.05
C GLY A 166 -13.97 -10.86 0.92
N TYR A 167 -13.54 -12.05 0.49
CA TYR A 167 -12.43 -12.76 1.10
C TYR A 167 -11.66 -13.57 0.07
N VAL A 168 -10.37 -13.79 0.33
CA VAL A 168 -9.51 -14.65 -0.49
C VAL A 168 -9.51 -16.06 0.10
N LEU A 169 -10.09 -17.01 -0.62
CA LEU A 169 -10.09 -18.43 -0.29
C LEU A 169 -8.78 -19.08 -0.77
N PRO A 170 -7.95 -19.61 0.13
CA PRO A 170 -6.80 -20.42 -0.24
C PRO A 170 -7.24 -21.84 -0.65
N GLY A 171 -6.78 -22.31 -1.81
CA GLY A 171 -7.12 -23.61 -2.38
C GLY A 171 -5.92 -24.54 -2.52
N ALA A 172 -5.20 -24.82 -1.43
CA ALA A 172 -4.01 -25.69 -1.36
C ALA A 172 -2.72 -25.19 -2.06
N VAL A 173 -2.81 -24.52 -3.22
CA VAL A 173 -1.67 -23.96 -3.99
C VAL A 173 -2.03 -22.63 -4.67
N TYR A 174 -1.02 -21.85 -5.09
CA TYR A 174 -1.23 -20.52 -5.67
C TYR A 174 -2.27 -20.51 -6.80
N SER A 175 -2.14 -21.42 -7.77
CA SER A 175 -3.03 -21.53 -8.94
C SER A 175 -4.51 -21.75 -8.66
N HIS A 176 -4.89 -22.17 -7.45
CA HIS A 176 -6.27 -22.43 -7.06
C HIS A 176 -6.81 -21.39 -6.07
N THR A 177 -6.06 -20.34 -5.81
CA THR A 177 -6.50 -19.25 -4.95
C THR A 177 -7.64 -18.50 -5.61
N ARG A 178 -8.68 -18.20 -4.83
CA ARG A 178 -9.87 -17.51 -5.34
C ARG A 178 -10.23 -16.32 -4.47
N TYR A 179 -10.73 -15.27 -5.08
CA TYR A 179 -11.42 -14.20 -4.39
C TYR A 179 -12.92 -14.39 -4.55
N ILE A 180 -13.67 -14.24 -3.46
CA ILE A 180 -15.12 -14.43 -3.41
C ILE A 180 -15.75 -13.18 -2.80
N ARG A 181 -16.69 -12.57 -3.53
CA ARG A 181 -17.44 -11.39 -3.08
C ARG A 181 -18.89 -11.50 -3.55
N GLY A 182 -19.82 -11.56 -2.60
CA GLY A 182 -21.24 -11.68 -2.92
C GLY A 182 -21.54 -12.95 -3.73
N ASP A 183 -22.06 -12.78 -4.94
CA ASP A 183 -22.43 -13.85 -5.88
C ASP A 183 -21.36 -14.12 -6.95
N SER A 184 -20.21 -13.46 -6.86
CA SER A 184 -19.13 -13.50 -7.85
C SER A 184 -17.83 -14.07 -7.27
N SER A 185 -17.02 -14.69 -8.13
CA SER A 185 -15.72 -15.25 -7.77
C SER A 185 -14.69 -15.15 -8.90
N TRP A 186 -13.43 -14.96 -8.55
CA TRP A 186 -12.30 -14.83 -9.47
C TRP A 186 -11.16 -15.77 -9.07
N ASP A 187 -10.55 -16.43 -10.06
CA ASP A 187 -9.31 -17.18 -9.87
C ASP A 187 -8.14 -16.18 -9.90
N VAL A 188 -7.57 -15.84 -8.75
CA VAL A 188 -6.71 -14.64 -8.61
C VAL A 188 -5.33 -14.78 -9.25
N PHE A 189 -5.01 -15.94 -9.81
CA PHE A 189 -3.81 -16.16 -10.61
C PHE A 189 -4.16 -16.66 -12.02
N ASP A 190 -5.43 -16.53 -12.44
CA ASP A 190 -5.77 -16.66 -13.84
C ASP A 190 -4.97 -15.62 -14.64
N GLY A 191 -4.49 -16.02 -15.81
CA GLY A 191 -3.66 -15.14 -16.65
C GLY A 191 -2.25 -14.80 -16.12
N TYR A 192 -1.84 -15.20 -14.91
CA TYR A 192 -0.46 -14.96 -14.44
C TYR A 192 0.54 -15.69 -15.34
N LYS A 193 1.32 -14.92 -16.10
CA LYS A 193 2.39 -15.46 -16.94
C LYS A 193 3.68 -15.37 -16.16
N VAL A 194 4.20 -16.55 -15.79
CA VAL A 194 5.58 -16.72 -15.34
C VAL A 194 6.50 -16.12 -16.41
N GLY A 195 7.45 -15.29 -15.97
CA GLY A 195 8.46 -14.66 -16.82
C GLY A 195 9.39 -15.67 -17.51
#